data_AF-O24197-F1
#
_entry.id   AF-O24197-F1
#
_cell.length_a   1.000
_cell.length_b   1.000
_cell.length_c   1.000
_cell.angle_alpha   90.00
_cell.angle_beta   90.00
_cell.angle_gamma   90.00
#
_symmetry.space_group_name_H-M   'P 1'
#
loop_
_entity.id
_entity.type
_entity.pdbx_description
1 polymer ?
#
loop_
_entity_poly.entity_id
_entity_poly.type
_entity_poly.pdbx_seq_one_letter_code
_entity_poly.pdbx_strand_id
1 'polypeptide(L)'
;AFLHGVLEEEVYMEQPPGYEKKSMPNYVCKLDKALYGLKQAPRAWYSRLSTKLSELGFVPSKADTSLFFYKKGQVSIFLLI
;
A
#
# COMPACT_ATOMS: atom_id res chain seq x y z
N ALA A 1 -0.64 -5.13 6.46
CA ALA A 1 0.23 -4.53 5.42
C ALA A 1 -0.59 -3.69 4.44
N PHE A 2 -1.43 -4.31 3.61
CA PHE A 2 -2.16 -3.63 2.52
C PHE A 2 -3.10 -2.49 2.94
N LEU A 3 -3.70 -2.57 4.14
CA LEU A 3 -4.54 -1.51 4.69
C LEU A 3 -3.83 -0.15 4.88
N HIS A 4 -2.50 -0.11 4.78
CA HIS A 4 -1.73 1.13 4.84
C HIS A 4 -1.37 1.69 3.45
N GLY A 5 -1.67 0.95 2.38
CA GLY A 5 -1.51 1.41 1.01
C GLY A 5 -2.56 2.47 0.70
N VAL A 6 -2.10 3.61 0.18
CA VAL A 6 -2.97 4.67 -0.33
C VAL A 6 -3.30 4.34 -1.78
N LEU A 7 -4.58 4.40 -2.14
CA LEU A 7 -5.02 4.18 -3.51
C LEU A 7 -4.76 5.45 -4.33
N GLU A 8 -4.01 5.32 -5.42
CA GLU A 8 -3.78 6.42 -6.39
C GLU A 8 -5.04 6.68 -7.25
N GLU A 9 -5.83 5.63 -7.46
CA GLU A 9 -7.06 5.65 -8.24
C GLU A 9 -8.30 5.66 -7.34
N GLU A 10 -9.41 6.21 -7.85
CA GLU A 10 -10.68 6.13 -7.15
C GLU A 10 -11.29 4.74 -7.30
N VAL A 11 -11.45 4.05 -6.17
CA VAL A 11 -12.05 2.73 -6.14
C VAL A 11 -13.32 2.79 -5.31
N TYR A 12 -14.38 2.26 -5.88
CA TYR A 12 -15.68 2.15 -5.24
C TYR A 12 -16.01 0.67 -5.05
N MET A 13 -16.72 0.35 -3.97
CA MET A 13 -17.29 -0.97 -3.75
C MET A 13 -18.76 -0.85 -3.41
N GLU A 14 -19.50 -1.94 -3.59
CA GLU A 14 -20.86 -2.05 -3.09
C GLU A 14 -20.90 -1.83 -1.57
N GLN A 15 -22.09 -1.47 -1.07
CA GLN A 15 -22.28 -1.31 0.36
C GLN A 15 -21.92 -2.62 1.09
N PRO A 16 -21.08 -2.56 2.13
CA PRO A 16 -20.68 -3.78 2.82
C PRO A 16 -21.88 -4.42 3.50
N PRO A 17 -21.95 -5.76 3.54
CA PRO A 17 -23.02 -6.48 4.21
C PRO A 17 -23.23 -5.98 5.64
N GLY A 18 -24.48 -5.62 5.96
CA GLY A 18 -24.87 -5.10 7.27
C GLY A 18 -24.73 -3.58 7.46
N TYR A 19 -24.17 -2.85 6.50
CA TYR A 19 -24.09 -1.38 6.49
C TYR A 19 -24.93 -0.74 5.37
N GLU A 20 -25.68 -1.56 4.65
CA GLU A 20 -26.56 -1.13 3.56
C GLU A 20 -27.65 -0.18 4.07
N LYS A 21 -27.74 0.99 3.43
CA LYS A 21 -28.81 1.93 3.71
C LYS A 21 -30.01 1.62 2.82
N LYS A 22 -31.05 1.01 3.40
CA LYS A 22 -32.27 0.59 2.68
C LYS A 22 -32.95 1.71 1.87
N SER A 23 -32.85 2.97 2.34
CA SER A 23 -33.41 4.12 1.62
C SER A 23 -32.58 4.57 0.42
N MET A 24 -31.34 4.08 0.28
CA MET A 24 -30.39 4.43 -0.77
C MET A 24 -29.67 3.18 -1.27
N PRO A 25 -30.38 2.27 -1.97
CA PRO A 25 -29.82 0.98 -2.40
C PRO A 25 -28.68 1.14 -3.41
N ASN A 26 -28.70 2.21 -4.21
CA ASN A 26 -27.71 2.45 -5.27
C ASN A 26 -26.44 3.15 -4.77
N TYR A 27 -26.29 3.38 -3.46
CA TYR A 27 -25.08 3.98 -2.93
C TYR A 27 -23.93 2.98 -2.99
N VAL A 28 -22.72 3.53 -3.13
CA VAL A 28 -21.46 2.79 -3.14
C VAL A 28 -20.50 3.43 -2.14
N CYS A 29 -19.58 2.63 -1.61
CA CYS A 29 -18.54 3.09 -0.69
C CYS A 29 -17.28 3.43 -1.49
N LYS A 30 -16.81 4.67 -1.38
CA LYS A 30 -15.46 5.05 -1.84
C LYS A 30 -14.42 4.49 -0.88
N LEU A 31 -13.39 3.86 -1.40
CA LEU A 31 -12.28 3.33 -0.63
C LEU A 31 -11.15 4.36 -0.54
N ASP A 32 -10.84 4.81 0.66
CA ASP A 32 -9.70 5.71 0.91
C ASP A 32 -8.37 4.93 1.09
N LYS A 33 -8.46 3.64 1.44
CA LYS A 33 -7.30 2.77 1.69
C LYS A 33 -7.48 1.44 0.97
N ALA A 34 -6.37 0.83 0.59
CA ALA A 34 -6.39 -0.45 -0.07
C ALA A 34 -6.90 -1.56 0.87
N LEU A 35 -7.96 -2.27 0.46
CA LEU A 35 -8.46 -3.47 1.12
C LEU A 35 -7.76 -4.73 0.59
N TYR A 36 -7.83 -5.81 1.37
CA TYR A 36 -7.39 -7.13 0.92
C TYR A 36 -8.19 -7.59 -0.31
N GLY A 37 -7.54 -8.33 -1.21
CA GLY A 37 -8.16 -8.84 -2.44
C GLY A 37 -8.27 -7.82 -3.57
N LEU A 38 -8.00 -6.54 -3.32
CA LEU A 38 -7.89 -5.54 -4.38
C LEU A 38 -6.63 -5.79 -5.22
N LYS A 39 -6.78 -5.81 -6.55
CA LYS A 39 -5.67 -6.01 -7.50
C LYS A 39 -4.55 -4.99 -7.33
N GLN A 40 -4.91 -3.77 -6.97
CA GLN A 40 -4.01 -2.64 -6.76
C GLN A 40 -3.40 -2.57 -5.35
N ALA A 41 -3.91 -3.35 -4.38
CA ALA A 41 -3.42 -3.31 -3.00
C ALA A 41 -1.92 -3.61 -2.85
N PRO A 42 -1.34 -4.60 -3.57
CA PRO A 42 0.10 -4.86 -3.50
C PRO A 42 0.94 -3.67 -3.97
N ARG A 43 0.56 -3.04 -5.09
CA ARG A 43 1.27 -1.86 -5.63
C ARG A 43 1.14 -0.66 -4.70
N ALA A 44 -0.06 -0.38 -4.20
CA ALA A 44 -0.31 0.72 -3.27
C ALA A 44 0.52 0.60 -1.98
N TRP A 45 0.64 -0.63 -1.47
CA TRP A 45 1.46 -0.90 -0.30
C TRP A 45 2.96 -0.79 -0.59
N TYR A 46 3.44 -1.39 -1.68
CA TYR A 46 4.84 -1.31 -2.08
C TYR A 46 5.27 0.15 -2.25
N SER A 47 4.50 0.95 -3.00
CA SER A 47 4.76 2.38 -3.18
C SER A 47 4.91 3.10 -1.83
N ARG A 48 3.94 2.91 -0.92
CA ARG A 48 3.97 3.52 0.41
C ARG A 48 5.20 3.10 1.23
N LEU A 49 5.54 1.82 1.21
CA LEU A 49 6.68 1.29 1.95
C LEU A 49 8.02 1.79 1.37
N SER A 50 8.19 1.73 0.05
CA SER A 50 9.39 2.20 -0.63
C SER A 50 9.67 3.67 -0.34
N THR A 51 8.65 4.54 -0.41
CA THR A 51 8.81 5.95 -0.04
C THR A 51 9.27 6.11 1.41
N LYS A 52 8.67 5.35 2.34
CA LYS A 52 9.06 5.41 3.76
C LYS A 52 10.46 4.88 4.03
N LEU A 53 10.88 3.83 3.34
CA LEU A 53 12.25 3.33 3.42
C LEU A 53 13.25 4.36 2.89
N SER A 54 12.94 5.03 1.78
CA SER A 54 13.77 6.12 1.26
C SER A 54 13.89 7.30 2.23
N GLU A 55 12.79 7.71 2.87
CA GLU A 55 12.81 8.74 3.92
C GLU A 55 13.69 8.33 5.12
N LEU A 56 13.76 7.04 5.44
CA LEU A 56 14.62 6.49 6.49
C LEU A 56 16.09 6.30 6.06
N GLY A 57 16.42 6.60 4.80
CA GLY A 57 17.77 6.52 4.24
C GLY A 57 18.13 5.18 3.60
N PHE A 58 17.18 4.27 3.41
CA PHE A 58 17.40 3.08 2.60
C PHE A 58 17.40 3.43 1.12
N VAL A 59 18.23 2.72 0.36
CA VAL A 59 18.35 2.89 -1.10
C VAL A 59 17.91 1.59 -1.78
N PRO A 60 17.06 1.65 -2.81
CA PRO A 60 16.71 0.45 -3.58
C PRO A 60 17.90 -0.05 -4.39
N SER A 61 17.99 -1.38 -4.53
CA SER A 61 18.96 -2.02 -5.41
C SER A 61 18.60 -1.77 -6.87
N LYS A 62 19.63 -1.61 -7.71
CA LYS A 62 19.47 -1.51 -9.17
C LYS A 62 19.21 -2.86 -9.82
N ALA A 63 19.62 -3.95 -9.18
CA ALA A 63 19.50 -5.30 -9.71
C ALA A 63 18.16 -5.96 -9.33
N ASP A 64 17.55 -5.52 -8.22
CA ASP A 64 16.30 -6.07 -7.70
C ASP A 64 15.49 -4.96 -7.02
N THR A 65 14.30 -4.67 -7.54
CA THR A 65 13.43 -3.62 -7.01
C THR A 65 12.92 -3.94 -5.61
N SER A 66 12.82 -5.21 -5.23
CA SER A 66 12.38 -5.64 -3.90
C SER A 66 13.47 -5.51 -2.83
N LEU A 67 14.73 -5.34 -3.23
CA LEU A 67 15.86 -5.26 -2.31
C LEU A 67 16.22 -3.80 -2.01
N PHE A 68 16.28 -3.48 -0.72
CA PHE A 68 16.74 -2.20 -0.19
C PHE A 68 17.97 -2.41 0.68
N PHE A 69 18.88 -1.45 0.70
CA PHE A 69 20.04 -1.47 1.57
C PHE A 69 20.23 -0.14 2.29
N TYR A 70 20.74 -0.22 3.51
CA TYR A 70 21.09 0.91 4.35
C TYR A 70 22.51 0.72 4.85
N LYS A 71 23.33 1.78 4.78
CA LYS A 71 24.70 1.76 5.26
C LYS A 71 24.98 3.00 6.10
N LYS A 72 25.41 2.78 7.35
CA LYS A 72 25.86 3.85 8.25
C LYS A 72 27.07 3.35 9.06
N GLY A 73 28.24 3.90 8.74
CA GLY A 73 29.50 3.45 9.32
C GLY A 73 29.78 1.98 8.99
N GLN A 74 29.98 1.16 10.03
CA GLN A 74 30.20 -0.29 9.92
C GLN A 74 28.90 -1.10 9.83
N VAL A 75 27.74 -0.49 10.04
CA VAL A 75 26.43 -1.17 9.98
C VAL A 75 25.93 -1.17 8.55
N SER A 76 25.61 -2.37 8.05
CA SER A 76 24.92 -2.58 6.78
C SER A 76 23.66 -3.41 7.04
N ILE A 77 22.53 -2.95 6.52
CA ILE A 77 21.25 -3.64 6.60
C ILE A 77 20.79 -3.90 5.16
N PHE A 78 20.34 -5.12 4.90
CA PHE A 78 19.70 -5.52 3.65
C PHE A 78 18.27 -5.94 3.97
N LEU A 79 17.30 -5.38 3.24
CA LEU A 79 15.88 -5.62 3.44
C LEU A 79 15.28 -6.06 2.10
N LEU A 80 14.76 -7.28 2.06
CA LEU A 80 14.01 -7.82 0.93
C LEU A 80 12.50 -7.70 1.23
N ILE A 81 11.73 -7.18 0.29
CA ILE A 81 10.30 -6.85 0.46
C ILE A 81 9.42 -7.79 -0.35
#